data_AF-A0A9P6AMX8-F1
#
_entry.id   AF-A0A9P6AMX8-F1
#
_cell.length_a   1.000
_cell.length_b   1.000
_cell.length_c   1.000
_cell.angle_alpha   90.00
_cell.angle_beta   90.00
_cell.angle_gamma   90.00
#
_symmetry.space_group_name_H-M   'P 1'
#
loop_
_entity.id
_entity.type
_entity.pdbx_description
1 polymer ?
#
loop_
_entity_poly.entity_id
_entity_poly.type
_entity_poly.pdbx_seq_one_letter_code
_entity_poly.pdbx_strand_id
1 'polypeptide(L)' 'YCRRFFTRSLRFMDAYRKGLNGVQAAWANKKYRGHRVLPDTLMDDLDKET' A
#
# COMPACT_ATOMS: atom_id res chain seq x y z
N TYR A 1 5.62 19.52 -8.89
CA TYR A 1 6.65 18.51 -8.55
C TYR A 1 6.40 17.87 -7.18
N CYS A 2 6.28 18.65 -6.09
CA CYS A 2 6.09 18.13 -4.73
C CYS A 2 4.84 17.26 -4.54
N ARG A 3 3.70 17.59 -5.18
CA ARG A 3 2.44 16.81 -5.04
C ARG A 3 2.59 15.33 -5.33
N ARG A 4 3.36 14.96 -6.36
CA ARG A 4 3.57 13.57 -6.80
C ARG A 4 4.40 12.77 -5.79
N PHE A 5 5.34 13.45 -5.13
CA PHE A 5 6.15 12.87 -4.06
C PHE A 5 5.30 12.64 -2.81
N PHE A 6 4.59 13.66 -2.34
CA PHE A 6 3.71 13.55 -1.17
C PHE A 6 2.63 12.47 -1.33
N THR A 7 2.01 12.37 -2.51
CA THR A 7 1.01 11.31 -2.75
C THR A 7 1.61 9.91 -2.71
N ARG A 8 2.85 9.74 -3.17
CA ARG A 8 3.52 8.44 -3.12
C ARG A 8 3.90 8.08 -1.67
N SER A 9 4.44 9.04 -0.91
CA SER A 9 4.75 8.84 0.51
C SER A 9 3.50 8.57 1.35
N LEU A 10 2.38 9.23 1.07
CA LEU A 10 1.10 9.01 1.74
C LEU A 10 0.59 7.57 1.59
N ARG A 11 0.77 6.95 0.41
CA ARG A 11 0.35 5.54 0.21
C ARG A 11 1.21 4.55 1.01
N PHE A 12 2.50 4.83 1.18
CA PHE A 12 3.35 4.03 2.07
C PHE A 12 2.97 4.25 3.54
N MET A 13 2.67 5.49 3.94
CA MET A 13 2.20 5.81 5.29
C MET A 13 0.87 5.12 5.62
N ASP A 14 -0.06 5.04 4.67
CA ASP A 14 -1.31 4.30 4.84
C ASP A 14 -1.05 2.80 5.03
N ALA A 15 -0.11 2.22 4.27
CA ALA A 15 0.28 0.83 4.45
C ALA A 15 0.87 0.58 5.86
N TYR A 16 1.78 1.45 6.32
CA TYR A 16 2.37 1.30 7.66
C TYR A 16 1.35 1.47 8.77
N ARG A 17 0.37 2.38 8.63
CA ARG A 17 -0.73 2.52 9.60
C ARG A 17 -1.57 1.25 9.73
N LYS A 18 -1.65 0.45 8.67
CA LYS A 18 -2.34 -0.83 8.64
C LYS A 18 -1.49 -2.00 9.14
N GLY A 19 -0.25 -1.74 9.57
CA GLY A 19 0.66 -2.77 10.12
C GLY A 19 1.46 -3.53 9.07
N LEU A 20 1.53 -3.04 7.83
CA LEU A 20 2.27 -3.70 6.75
C LEU A 20 3.78 -3.46 6.85
N ASN A 21 4.57 -4.52 6.62
CA ASN A 21 6.02 -4.41 6.50
C ASN A 21 6.43 -3.77 5.16
N GLY A 22 7.69 -3.33 5.04
CA GLY A 22 8.18 -2.64 3.84
C GLY A 22 8.00 -3.42 2.52
N VAL A 23 8.19 -4.75 2.56
CA VAL A 23 7.96 -5.63 1.39
C VAL A 23 6.48 -5.69 1.02
N GLN A 24 5.62 -5.87 2.03
CA GLN A 24 4.17 -5.95 1.86
C GLN A 24 3.60 -4.60 1.38
N ALA A 25 4.09 -3.49 1.92
CA ALA A 25 3.73 -2.15 1.50
C ALA A 25 4.14 -1.87 0.05
N ALA A 26 5.32 -2.34 -0.39
CA ALA A 26 5.75 -2.21 -1.77
C ALA A 26 4.87 -3.03 -2.73
N TRP A 27 4.53 -4.27 -2.35
CA TRP A 27 3.60 -5.12 -3.10
C TRP A 27 2.20 -4.49 -3.17
N ALA A 28 1.67 -3.99 -2.05
CA ALA A 28 0.37 -3.33 -1.96
C ALA A 28 0.29 -2.13 -2.90
N ASN A 29 1.33 -1.28 -2.89
CA ASN A 29 1.43 -0.13 -3.78
C ASN A 29 1.54 -0.51 -5.26
N LYS A 30 2.09 -1.69 -5.57
CA LYS A 30 2.19 -2.23 -6.94
C LYS A 30 0.86 -2.81 -7.40
N LYS A 31 0.18 -3.61 -6.56
CA LYS A 31 -1.11 -4.27 -6.85
C LYS A 31 -2.26 -3.26 -6.96
N TYR A 32 -2.33 -2.31 -6.04
CA TYR A 32 -3.43 -1.33 -5.95
C TYR A 32 -3.07 0.05 -6.51
N ARG A 33 -2.24 0.12 -7.56
CA ARG A 33 -1.68 1.38 -8.08
C ARG A 33 -2.74 2.43 -8.49
N GLY A 34 -3.95 1.98 -8.85
CA GLY A 34 -5.11 2.80 -9.21
C GLY A 34 -6.07 3.13 -8.06
N HIS A 35 -6.05 2.35 -6.98
CA HIS A 35 -6.86 2.65 -5.79
C HIS A 35 -6.13 3.71 -4.96
N ARG A 36 -6.89 4.70 -4.48
CA ARG A 36 -6.35 5.74 -3.59
C ARG A 36 -6.31 5.31 -2.13
N VAL A 37 -6.92 4.17 -1.82
CA VAL A 37 -7.05 3.58 -0.49
C VAL A 37 -6.78 2.09 -0.62
N LEU A 38 -5.99 1.53 0.29
CA LEU A 38 -5.78 0.08 0.34
C LEU A 38 -7.09 -0.59 0.81
N PRO A 39 -7.65 -1.57 0.08
CA PRO A 39 -8.86 -2.25 0.49
C PRO A 39 -8.61 -3.07 1.77
N ASP A 40 -9.66 -3.31 2.56
CA ASP A 40 -9.55 -4.10 3.79
C ASP A 40 -9.23 -5.57 3.51
N THR A 41 -9.52 -6.05 2.31
CA THR A 41 -9.17 -7.40 1.81
C THR A 41 -7.67 -7.57 1.54
N LEU A 42 -6.86 -6.53 1.72
CA LEU A 42 -5.45 -6.54 1.40
C LEU A 42 -4.66 -7.56 2.23
N MET A 43 -5.00 -7.74 3.50
CA MET A 43 -4.33 -8.74 4.34
C MET A 43 -4.65 -10.16 3.87
N ASP A 44 -5.91 -10.44 3.54
CA ASP A 44 -6.32 -11.74 2.97
C ASP A 44 -5.64 -12.00 1.62
N ASP A 45 -5.52 -10.97 0.78
CA ASP A 45 -4.86 -11.07 -0.53
C ASP A 45 -3.35 -11.27 -0.40
N LEU A 46 -2.76 -10.89 0.73
CA LEU A 46 -1.35 -11.05 1.03
C LEU A 46 -1.05 -12.45 1.58
N ASP A 47 -1.91 -12.95 2.47
CA ASP A 47 -1.83 -14.30 3.01
C ASP A 47 -2.05 -15.37 1.93
N LYS A 48 -2.84 -15.07 0.88
CA LYS A 48 -3.03 -15.96 -0.29
C LYS A 48 -1.84 -16.02 -1.24
N GLU A 49 -0.94 -15.04 -1.19
CA GLU A 49 0.21 -14.95 -2.11
C GLU A 49 1.49 -15.55 -1.48
N THR A 50 1.42 -15.97 -0.21
CA THR A 50 2.42 -16.80 0.51
C THR A 50 2.00 -18.26 0.57
#